data_AF-A0A5K0YS82-F1
#
_entry.id   AF-A0A5K0YS82-F1
#
_cell.length_a   1.000
_cell.length_b   1.000
_cell.length_c   1.000
_cell.angle_alpha   90.00
_cell.angle_beta   90.00
_cell.angle_gamma   90.00
#
_symmetry.space_group_name_H-M   'P 1'
#
loop_
_entity.id
_entity.type
_entity.pdbx_description
1 polymer ?
#
loop_
_entity_poly.entity_id
_entity_poly.type
_entity_poly.pdbx_seq_one_letter_code
_entity_poly.pdbx_strand_id
1 'polypeptide(L)' 'NGENVEQDCVPAFKEFGLLELRNATGGFSSEYIVSESGEKAPNVVYKGKLDNNRWVAVKRFSKQSWPDPQQFA' A
#
# COMPACT_ATOMS: atom_id res chain seq x y z
N ASN A 1 9.61 9.27 -37.18
CA ASN A 1 9.29 9.92 -35.89
C ASN A 1 7.98 9.37 -35.39
N GLY A 2 8.02 8.59 -34.32
CA GLY A 2 6.89 7.86 -33.76
C GLY A 2 7.47 6.96 -32.69
N GLU A 3 7.65 7.57 -31.52
CA GLU A 3 8.40 7.04 -30.39
C GLU A 3 7.91 5.65 -29.99
N ASN A 4 8.86 4.73 -29.91
CA ASN A 4 8.67 3.41 -29.32
C ASN A 4 8.42 3.65 -27.83
N VAL A 5 7.15 3.76 -27.45
CA VAL A 5 6.74 3.97 -26.06
C VAL A 5 7.23 2.76 -25.29
N GLU A 6 8.21 3.00 -24.42
CA GLU A 6 8.79 2.08 -23.47
C GLU A 6 7.67 1.28 -22.79
N GLN A 7 7.42 0.07 -23.31
CA GLN A 7 6.72 -1.01 -22.59
C GLN A 7 7.65 -1.48 -21.48
N ASP A 8 8.00 -0.58 -20.55
CA ASP A 8 8.89 -0.88 -19.46
C ASP A 8 8.08 -1.65 -18.40
N CYS A 9 8.25 -2.97 -18.45
CA CYS A 9 7.92 -4.00 -17.46
C CYS A 9 7.23 -3.51 -16.17
N VAL A 10 5.90 -3.41 -16.18
CA VAL A 10 5.13 -3.26 -14.94
C VAL A 10 5.35 -4.52 -14.08
N PRO A 11 5.79 -4.40 -12.82
CA PRO A 11 5.95 -5.57 -11.96
C PRO A 11 4.63 -6.31 -11.81
N ALA A 12 4.69 -7.65 -11.83
CA ALA A 12 3.52 -8.47 -11.56
C ALA A 12 2.93 -8.13 -10.18
N PHE A 13 1.60 -8.24 -10.07
CA PHE A 13 0.92 -8.13 -8.79
C PHE A 13 1.51 -9.13 -7.79
N LYS A 14 1.65 -8.70 -6.53
CA LYS A 14 2.30 -9.48 -5.49
C LYS A 14 1.53 -9.34 -4.18
N GLU A 15 1.43 -10.44 -3.46
CA GLU A 15 0.95 -10.48 -2.08
C GLU A 15 2.07 -10.15 -1.09
N PHE A 16 1.71 -9.44 -0.02
CA PHE A 16 2.61 -9.05 1.05
C PHE A 16 2.08 -9.55 2.38
N GLY A 17 2.98 -10.01 3.25
CA GLY A 17 2.60 -10.44 4.59
C GLY A 17 2.21 -9.25 5.47
N LEU A 18 1.27 -9.45 6.40
CA LEU A 18 0.90 -8.39 7.35
C LEU A 18 2.11 -7.91 8.19
N LEU A 19 3.00 -8.82 8.59
CA LEU A 19 4.21 -8.49 9.33
C LEU A 19 5.19 -7.64 8.51
N GLU A 20 5.35 -7.96 7.22
CA GLU A 20 6.17 -7.18 6.28
C GLU A 20 5.64 -5.75 6.16
N LEU A 21 4.33 -5.58 5.94
CA LEU A 21 3.70 -4.27 5.86
C LEU A 21 3.77 -3.49 7.19
N ARG A 22 3.66 -4.20 8.32
CA ARG A 22 3.81 -3.61 9.65
C ARG A 22 5.21 -3.05 9.85
N ASN A 23 6.24 -3.81 9.51
CA ASN A 23 7.64 -3.37 9.63
C ASN A 23 7.91 -2.18 8.70
N ALA A 24 7.44 -2.25 7.46
CA ALA A 24 7.64 -1.21 6.46
C ALA A 24 7.03 0.15 6.84
N THR A 25 6.00 0.17 7.69
CA THR A 25 5.23 1.36 8.08
C THR A 25 5.44 1.79 9.54
N GLY A 26 6.51 1.29 10.19
CA GLY A 26 6.78 1.60 11.61
C GLY A 26 5.63 1.19 12.54
N GLY A 27 4.98 0.06 12.25
CA GLY A 27 3.85 -0.42 13.03
C GLY A 27 2.50 0.23 12.69
N PHE A 28 2.36 0.80 11.49
CA PHE A 28 1.25 1.69 11.12
C PHE A 28 1.20 2.96 12.00
N SER A 29 2.37 3.53 12.31
CA SER A 29 2.49 4.77 13.08
C SER A 29 1.83 5.95 12.35
N SER A 30 1.21 6.85 13.12
CA SER A 30 0.57 8.06 12.59
C SER A 30 1.56 9.01 11.92
N GLU A 31 2.85 8.96 12.30
CA GLU A 31 3.94 9.72 11.68
C GLU A 31 4.14 9.39 10.19
N TYR A 32 3.71 8.20 9.75
CA TYR A 32 3.81 7.77 8.37
C TYR A 32 2.53 7.97 7.57
N ILE A 33 1.49 8.61 8.11
CA ILE A 33 0.25 8.85 7.37
C ILE A 33 0.48 9.90 6.28
N VAL A 34 0.02 9.57 5.06
CA VAL A 34 0.06 10.46 3.89
C VAL A 34 -1.32 10.81 3.35
N SER A 35 -2.39 10.25 3.92
CA SER A 35 -3.77 10.62 3.59
C SER A 35 -4.19 11.91 4.32
N GLU A 36 -4.88 12.80 3.61
CA GLU A 36 -5.27 14.15 4.07
C GLU A 36 -6.01 14.16 5.42
N SER A 37 -6.99 13.27 5.61
CA SER A 37 -7.80 13.25 6.84
C SER A 37 -7.14 12.52 8.02
N GLY A 38 -5.88 12.12 7.89
CA GLY A 38 -5.14 11.46 8.96
C GLY A 38 -5.82 10.18 9.46
N GLU A 39 -5.78 9.96 10.78
CA GLU A 39 -6.44 8.84 11.46
C GLU A 39 -7.98 8.91 11.43
N LYS A 40 -8.56 10.05 11.06
CA LYS A 40 -10.01 10.23 10.95
C LYS A 40 -10.56 9.75 9.61
N ALA A 41 -9.69 9.36 8.68
CA ALA A 41 -10.11 8.84 7.39
C ALA A 41 -10.79 7.47 7.53
N PRO A 42 -11.82 7.15 6.72
CA PRO A 42 -12.43 5.82 6.69
C PRO A 42 -11.42 4.73 6.28
N ASN A 43 -10.43 5.11 5.46
CA ASN A 43 -9.26 4.29 5.11
C ASN A 43 -8.02 5.17 5.21
N VAL A 44 -6.96 4.68 5.85
CA VAL A 44 -5.74 5.44 6.06
C VAL A 44 -4.67 4.98 5.08
N VAL A 45 -3.90 5.91 4.53
CA VAL A 45 -2.76 5.59 3.66
C VAL A 45 -1.46 5.91 4.40
N TYR A 46 -0.57 4.92 4.48
CA TYR A 46 0.74 5.05 5.11
C TYR A 46 1.85 5.02 4.07
N LYS A 47 2.87 5.86 4.25
CA LYS A 47 4.16 5.70 3.58
C LYS A 47 4.91 4.53 4.23
N GLY A 48 5.47 3.64 3.42
CA GLY A 48 6.30 2.56 3.94
C GLY A 48 7.54 2.30 3.08
N LYS A 49 8.54 1.66 3.66
CA LYS A 49 9.75 1.21 2.98
C LYS A 49 9.95 -0.28 3.22
N LEU A 50 9.88 -1.08 2.16
CA LEU A 50 10.13 -2.52 2.21
C LEU A 50 11.63 -2.81 2.38
N ASP A 51 11.97 -4.03 2.79
CA ASP A 51 13.36 -4.46 3.04
C ASP A 51 14.25 -4.36 1.80
N ASN A 52 13.68 -4.48 0.60
CA ASN A 52 14.36 -4.25 -0.67
C ASN A 52 14.56 -2.76 -1.02
N ASN A 53 14.46 -1.87 -0.02
CA ASN A 53 14.52 -0.41 -0.14
C ASN A 53 13.43 0.23 -1.02
N ARG A 54 12.42 -0.52 -1.47
CA ARG A 54 11.32 0.02 -2.28
C ARG A 54 10.34 0.79 -1.41
N TRP A 55 10.04 2.02 -1.82
CA TRP A 55 8.97 2.82 -1.22
C TRP A 55 7.60 2.33 -1.70
N VAL A 56 6.64 2.34 -0.78
CA VAL A 56 5.26 1.93 -1.03
C VAL A 56 4.27 2.87 -0.34
N ALA A 57 3.06 2.94 -0.88
CA ALA A 57 1.90 3.49 -0.20
C ALA A 57 0.99 2.33 0.23
N VAL A 58 0.77 2.17 1.54
CA VAL A 58 -0.05 1.10 2.10
C VAL A 58 -1.41 1.68 2.47
N LYS A 59 -2.44 1.35 1.68
CA LYS A 59 -3.82 1.72 1.98
C LYS A 59 -4.44 0.69 2.91
N ARG A 60 -4.71 1.08 4.15
CA ARG A 60 -5.31 0.23 5.18
C ARG A 60 -6.81 0.49 5.26
N PHE A 61 -7.58 -0.54 4.95
CA PHE A 61 -9.03 -0.50 5.03
C PHE A 61 -9.53 -0.83 6.44
N SER A 62 -10.68 -0.28 6.82
CA SER A 62 -11.37 -0.71 8.03
C SER A 62 -11.91 -2.14 7.86
N LYS A 63 -12.15 -2.86 8.97
CA LYS A 63 -12.77 -4.20 8.90
C LYS A 63 -14.17 -4.19 8.27
N GLN A 64 -14.86 -3.04 8.28
CA GLN A 64 -16.20 -2.88 7.72
C GLN A 64 -16.16 -2.59 6.21
N SER A 65 -15.00 -2.20 5.67
CA SER A 65 -14.87 -1.82 4.26
C SER A 65 -15.00 -3.01 3.32
N TRP A 66 -14.65 -4.21 3.78
CA TRP A 66 -14.69 -5.45 2.99
C TRP A 66 -15.14 -6.61 3.89
N PRO A 67 -16.46 -6.76 4.14
CA PRO A 67 -16.98 -7.80 5.01
C PRO A 67 -16.76 -9.22 4.45
N ASP A 68 -16.62 -9.34 3.13
CA ASP A 68 -16.25 -10.57 2.44
C ASP A 68 -14.90 -10.42 1.75
N PRO A 69 -13.81 -10.94 2.34
CA PRO A 69 -12.46 -10.84 1.77
C PRO A 69 -12.27 -11.71 0.52
N GLN A 70 -13.18 -12.64 0.22
CA GLN A 70 -13.04 -13.54 -0.94
C GLN A 70 -13.34 -12.86 -2.29
N GLN A 71 -13.85 -11.62 -2.29
CA GLN A 71 -14.08 -10.85 -3.52
C GLN A 71 -12.80 -10.47 -4.27
N PHE A 72 -11.63 -10.68 -3.65
CA PHE A 72 -10.32 -10.36 -4.21
C PHE A 72 -9.48 -11.60 -4.55
N ALA A 73 -10.04 -12.81 -4.38
CA ALA A 73 -9.38 -14.09 -4.66
C ALA A 73 -9.59 -14.55 -6.12
#